data_AF-T1B4V6-F1
#
_entry.id   AF-T1B4V6-F1
#
_cell.length_a   1.000
_cell.length_b   1.000
_cell.length_c   1.000
_cell.angle_alpha   90.00
_cell.angle_beta   90.00
_cell.angle_gamma   90.00
#
_symmetry.space_group_name_H-M   'P 1'
#
loop_
_entity.id
_entity.type
_entity.pdbx_description
1 polymer ?
#
loop_
_entity_poly.entity_id
_entity_poly.type
_entity_poly.pdbx_seq_one_letter_code
_entity_poly.pdbx_strand_id
1 'polypeptide(L)'
;QGFPTGDEVGRIGIAIAASNPDIVYASVDDWGTLPPDQRALGDEPLSPARLASMSKAEFLRQSPDAIEAFIRANDLPTDLTAEKLTAMIRAGKLSMDQLRARLKEAEADLFDTDHIGLEVYRSDDAGAHWARANSKPLREVYYTYGYYFGQIRVAPDDAQRVYVQGMPMIVSNDGGKTWTGLNAPNMHVDYHDLLIDPAFPRRMLAATDGGPYISYDGGQHWQALNAQAVGQFYRSATISPSRSMCTAVCRTTA
;
A
#
# COMPACT_ATOMS: atom_id res chain seq x y z
N GLN A 1 -12.64 -12.00 -20.19
CA GLN A 1 -13.26 -10.65 -20.20
C GLN A 1 -13.28 -10.09 -18.78
N GLY A 2 -13.23 -8.76 -18.60
CA GLY A 2 -13.37 -8.12 -17.27
C GLY A 2 -12.10 -8.04 -16.42
N PHE A 3 -10.97 -8.51 -16.96
CA PHE A 3 -9.65 -8.36 -16.36
C PHE A 3 -9.02 -7.02 -16.78
N PRO A 4 -8.30 -6.30 -15.91
CA PRO A 4 -7.75 -4.99 -16.23
C PRO A 4 -6.68 -5.10 -17.33
N THR A 5 -6.62 -4.07 -18.18
CA THR A 5 -5.67 -3.94 -19.29
C THR A 5 -5.27 -2.49 -19.47
N GLY A 6 -4.04 -2.22 -19.90
CA GLY A 6 -3.55 -0.88 -20.19
C GLY A 6 -2.19 -0.62 -19.55
N ASP A 7 -1.67 0.60 -19.73
CA ASP A 7 -0.33 0.99 -19.28
C ASP A 7 -0.25 1.22 -17.76
N GLU A 8 -1.40 1.31 -17.08
CA GLU A 8 -1.50 1.44 -15.62
C GLU A 8 -1.44 0.08 -14.90
N VAL A 9 -1.48 -1.04 -15.64
CA VAL A 9 -1.41 -2.38 -15.05
C VAL A 9 0.04 -2.78 -14.82
N GLY A 10 0.43 -2.85 -13.55
CA GLY A 10 1.73 -3.28 -13.08
C GLY A 10 1.84 -4.80 -12.91
N ARG A 11 2.57 -5.23 -11.88
CA ARG A 11 2.78 -6.65 -11.60
C ARG A 11 1.47 -7.37 -11.29
N ILE A 12 1.32 -8.58 -11.84
CA ILE A 12 0.19 -9.46 -11.59
C ILE A 12 0.68 -10.73 -10.90
N GLY A 13 0.08 -11.04 -9.74
CA GLY A 13 0.19 -12.33 -9.08
C GLY A 13 -1.05 -13.16 -9.39
N ILE A 14 -0.92 -14.48 -9.54
CA ILE A 14 -2.04 -15.39 -9.82
C ILE A 14 -2.00 -16.57 -8.84
N ALA A 15 -3.16 -16.98 -8.35
CA ALA A 15 -3.33 -18.20 -7.56
C ALA A 15 -4.61 -18.94 -7.94
N ILE A 16 -4.52 -20.27 -8.04
CA ILE A 16 -5.64 -21.16 -8.31
C ILE A 16 -6.04 -21.83 -6.98
N ALA A 17 -7.33 -21.89 -6.69
CA ALA A 17 -7.82 -22.56 -5.49
C ALA A 17 -7.71 -24.09 -5.64
N ALA A 18 -6.91 -24.75 -4.79
CA ALA A 18 -6.76 -26.19 -4.85
C ALA A 18 -8.07 -26.95 -4.54
N SER A 19 -8.93 -26.38 -3.70
CA SER A 19 -10.24 -26.92 -3.35
C SER A 19 -11.30 -26.77 -4.45
N ASN A 20 -11.10 -25.84 -5.40
CA ASN A 20 -11.93 -25.70 -6.60
C ASN A 20 -11.13 -24.98 -7.72
N PRO A 21 -10.53 -25.73 -8.67
CA PRO A 21 -9.65 -25.16 -9.70
C PRO A 21 -10.31 -24.20 -10.69
N ASP A 22 -11.64 -24.15 -10.76
CA ASP A 22 -12.35 -23.13 -11.56
C ASP A 22 -12.23 -21.74 -10.93
N ILE A 23 -11.94 -21.67 -9.62
CA ILE A 23 -11.73 -20.42 -8.91
C ILE A 23 -10.27 -19.99 -9.03
N VAL A 24 -10.05 -18.85 -9.68
CA VAL A 24 -8.74 -18.24 -9.87
C VAL A 24 -8.76 -16.82 -9.33
N TYR A 25 -7.71 -16.47 -8.60
CA TYR A 25 -7.48 -15.12 -8.09
C TYR A 25 -6.29 -14.48 -8.76
N ALA A 26 -6.35 -13.16 -8.89
CA ALA A 26 -5.21 -12.35 -9.28
C ALA A 26 -5.08 -11.13 -8.37
N SER A 27 -3.86 -10.85 -7.92
CA SER A 27 -3.49 -9.56 -7.33
C SER A 27 -2.90 -8.69 -8.44
N VAL A 28 -3.40 -7.47 -8.58
CA VAL A 28 -2.94 -6.52 -9.60
C VAL A 28 -2.41 -5.29 -8.88
N ASP A 29 -1.19 -4.90 -9.23
CA ASP A 29 -0.63 -3.59 -8.91
C ASP A 29 -1.17 -2.56 -9.93
N ASP A 30 -2.19 -1.81 -9.54
CA ASP A 30 -2.91 -0.87 -10.40
C ASP A 30 -2.43 0.56 -10.16
N TRP A 31 -1.69 1.12 -11.13
CA TRP A 31 -1.14 2.49 -11.12
C TRP A 31 -2.13 3.58 -11.50
N GLY A 32 -3.40 3.23 -11.72
CA GLY A 32 -4.47 4.18 -11.92
C GLY A 32 -4.69 5.07 -10.70
N THR A 33 -5.40 6.17 -10.91
CA THR A 33 -5.65 7.17 -9.84
C THR A 33 -6.96 6.87 -9.12
N LEU A 34 -6.93 6.89 -7.79
CA LEU A 34 -8.10 6.79 -6.94
C LEU A 34 -9.09 7.94 -7.21
N PRO A 35 -10.39 7.62 -7.25
CA PRO A 35 -11.44 8.64 -7.24
C PRO A 35 -11.29 9.60 -6.05
N PRO A 36 -11.58 10.90 -6.20
CA PRO A 36 -11.39 11.89 -5.13
C PRO A 36 -12.09 11.55 -3.80
N ASP A 37 -13.23 10.88 -3.85
CA ASP A 37 -14.01 10.42 -2.68
C ASP A 37 -13.39 9.21 -1.96
N GLN A 38 -12.40 8.55 -2.57
CA GLN A 38 -11.71 7.40 -2.03
C GLN A 38 -10.27 7.71 -1.57
N ARG A 39 -9.81 8.95 -1.78
CA ARG A 39 -8.50 9.45 -1.34
C ARG A 39 -8.47 9.73 0.16
N ALA A 40 -7.27 9.65 0.74
CA ALA A 40 -7.09 9.70 2.18
C ALA A 40 -7.07 11.18 2.51
N LEU A 41 -8.00 11.64 3.34
CA LEU A 41 -8.08 13.05 3.70
C LEU A 41 -7.21 13.38 4.93
N GLY A 42 -6.59 12.36 5.55
CA GLY A 42 -5.92 12.48 6.84
C GLY A 42 -6.88 12.72 8.00
N ASP A 43 -6.38 12.53 9.23
CA ASP A 43 -7.15 12.67 10.47
C ASP A 43 -7.32 14.12 10.90
N GLU A 44 -6.47 15.01 10.39
CA GLU A 44 -6.52 16.43 10.72
C GLU A 44 -7.63 17.17 9.97
N PRO A 45 -8.27 18.19 10.60
CA PRO A 45 -9.29 19.02 9.96
C PRO A 45 -8.77 19.74 8.70
N LEU A 46 -7.47 20.02 8.65
CA LEU A 46 -6.77 20.65 7.54
C LEU A 46 -5.50 19.86 7.22
N SER A 47 -5.45 19.29 6.01
CA SER A 47 -4.33 18.51 5.46
C SER A 47 -4.14 18.88 3.98
N PRO A 48 -2.99 18.55 3.35
CA PRO A 48 -2.81 18.77 1.92
C PRO A 48 -3.90 18.10 1.08
N ALA A 49 -4.28 16.87 1.44
CA ALA A 49 -5.33 16.11 0.76
C ALA A 49 -6.72 16.78 0.89
N ARG A 50 -7.10 17.27 2.07
CA ARG A 50 -8.34 18.06 2.22
C ARG A 50 -8.27 19.37 1.46
N LEU A 51 -7.12 20.05 1.51
CA LEU A 51 -6.93 21.33 0.83
C LEU A 51 -7.09 21.21 -0.69
N ALA A 52 -6.76 20.04 -1.28
CA ALA A 52 -6.87 19.77 -2.71
C ALA A 52 -8.30 19.96 -3.27
N SER A 53 -9.34 19.69 -2.47
CA SER A 53 -10.74 19.94 -2.85
C SER A 53 -11.39 21.10 -2.09
N MET A 54 -10.77 21.60 -1.02
CA MET A 54 -11.32 22.65 -0.14
C MET A 54 -11.50 24.00 -0.86
N SER A 55 -12.68 24.60 -0.71
CA SER A 55 -12.97 25.96 -1.16
C SER A 55 -12.34 27.03 -0.26
N LYS A 56 -12.21 28.25 -0.77
CA LYS A 56 -11.77 29.42 0.03
C LYS A 56 -12.65 29.60 1.28
N ALA A 57 -13.97 29.39 1.16
CA ALA A 57 -14.89 29.58 2.28
C ALA A 57 -14.71 28.50 3.37
N GLU A 58 -14.40 27.26 2.99
CA GLU A 58 -14.09 26.17 3.93
C GLU A 58 -12.75 26.37 4.62
N PHE A 59 -11.73 26.83 3.90
CA PHE A 59 -10.44 27.17 4.49
C PHE A 59 -10.56 28.27 5.54
N LEU A 60 -11.30 29.34 5.22
CA LEU A 60 -11.53 30.46 6.15
C LEU A 60 -12.40 30.12 7.37
N ARG A 61 -12.98 28.91 7.42
CA ARG A 61 -13.72 28.39 8.58
C ARG A 61 -12.84 27.54 9.52
N GLN A 62 -11.62 27.19 9.13
CA GLN A 62 -10.71 26.42 9.98
C GLN A 62 -10.29 27.24 11.21
N SER A 63 -10.03 26.56 12.33
CA SER A 63 -9.53 27.22 13.53
C SER A 63 -8.12 27.76 13.31
N PRO A 64 -7.71 28.85 14.00
CA PRO A 64 -6.33 29.33 13.97
C PRO A 64 -5.33 28.22 14.29
N ASP A 65 -5.62 27.37 15.27
CA ASP A 65 -4.77 26.26 15.67
C ASP A 65 -4.59 25.23 14.56
N ALA A 66 -5.66 24.87 13.83
CA ALA A 66 -5.58 23.94 12.71
C ALA A 66 -4.75 24.51 11.55
N ILE A 67 -4.89 25.81 11.25
CA ILE A 67 -4.08 26.49 10.23
C ILE A 67 -2.62 26.57 10.67
N GLU A 68 -2.37 26.86 11.94
CA GLU A 68 -1.01 26.93 12.49
C GLU A 68 -0.33 25.56 12.42
N ALA A 69 -1.00 24.50 12.88
CA ALA A 69 -0.53 23.12 12.78
C ALA A 69 -0.23 22.73 11.33
N PHE A 70 -1.13 23.07 10.41
CA PHE A 70 -0.94 22.83 8.98
C PHE A 70 0.29 23.55 8.41
N ILE A 71 0.53 24.81 8.77
CA ILE A 71 1.73 25.54 8.33
C ILE A 71 3.00 24.84 8.82
N ARG A 72 3.03 24.42 10.09
CA ARG A 72 4.19 23.76 10.70
C ARG A 72 4.44 22.36 10.16
N ALA A 73 3.38 21.63 9.79
CA ALA A 73 3.48 20.27 9.27
C ALA A 73 3.90 20.18 7.79
N ASN A 74 3.89 21.28 7.04
CA ASN A 74 4.10 21.29 5.58
C ASN A 74 5.24 22.23 5.14
N ASP A 75 6.21 22.49 6.02
CA ASP A 75 7.41 23.29 5.74
C ASP A 75 7.17 24.64 5.04
N LEU A 76 6.01 25.25 5.31
CA LEU A 76 5.72 26.60 4.84
C LEU A 76 6.62 27.62 5.56
N PRO A 77 6.87 28.81 4.96
CA PRO A 77 7.79 29.81 5.51
C PRO A 77 7.56 30.05 7.01
N THR A 78 8.64 30.04 7.78
CA THR A 78 8.57 30.10 9.26
C THR A 78 8.01 31.41 9.79
N ASP A 79 8.04 32.48 8.99
CA ASP A 79 7.45 33.78 9.31
C ASP A 79 5.93 33.84 9.03
N LEU A 80 5.38 32.83 8.36
CA LEU A 80 3.95 32.67 8.13
C LEU A 80 3.26 32.17 9.41
N THR A 81 2.18 32.85 9.78
CA THR A 81 1.28 32.49 10.89
C THR A 81 -0.13 32.26 10.35
N ALA A 82 -0.97 31.59 11.12
CA ALA A 82 -2.38 31.38 10.78
C ALA A 82 -3.10 32.70 10.44
N GLU A 83 -2.81 33.76 11.20
CA GLU A 83 -3.36 35.10 10.99
C GLU A 83 -2.93 35.70 9.65
N LYS A 84 -1.61 35.67 9.35
CA LYS A 84 -1.07 36.20 8.09
C LYS A 84 -1.61 35.43 6.89
N LEU A 85 -1.59 34.10 6.95
CA LEU A 85 -2.09 33.25 5.86
C LEU A 85 -3.59 33.50 5.62
N THR A 86 -4.39 33.52 6.68
CA THR A 86 -5.83 33.81 6.61
C THR A 86 -6.08 35.20 6.01
N ALA A 87 -5.32 36.22 6.42
CA ALA A 87 -5.45 37.58 5.88
C ALA A 87 -5.08 37.64 4.39
N MET A 88 -4.01 36.95 3.97
CA MET A 88 -3.60 36.89 2.56
C MET A 88 -4.65 36.22 1.68
N ILE A 89 -5.19 35.07 2.10
CA ILE A 89 -6.26 34.35 1.38
C ILE A 89 -7.54 35.20 1.34
N ARG A 90 -7.93 35.81 2.47
CA ARG A 90 -9.12 36.67 2.54
C ARG A 90 -9.01 37.86 1.58
N ALA A 91 -7.88 38.55 1.60
CA ALA A 91 -7.57 39.69 0.74
C ALA A 91 -7.28 39.33 -0.73
N GLY A 92 -7.19 38.04 -1.08
CA GLY A 92 -6.87 37.60 -2.44
C GLY A 92 -5.41 37.81 -2.85
N LYS A 93 -4.52 38.11 -1.90
CA LYS A 93 -3.06 38.21 -2.13
C LYS A 93 -2.41 36.84 -2.35
N LEU A 94 -3.08 35.77 -1.91
CA LEU A 94 -2.75 34.38 -2.19
C LEU A 94 -4.06 33.68 -2.57
N SER A 95 -4.07 32.94 -3.67
CA SER A 95 -5.21 32.08 -4.04
C SER A 95 -5.07 30.69 -3.43
N MET A 96 -6.16 29.92 -3.39
CA MET A 96 -6.12 28.52 -2.96
C MET A 96 -5.20 27.68 -3.86
N ASP A 97 -5.20 27.93 -5.16
CA ASP A 97 -4.33 27.22 -6.11
C ASP A 97 -2.85 27.54 -5.88
N GLN A 98 -2.54 28.81 -5.57
CA GLN A 98 -1.17 29.21 -5.21
C GLN A 98 -0.73 28.60 -3.87
N LEU A 99 -1.64 28.45 -2.91
CA LEU A 99 -1.34 27.76 -1.66
C LEU A 99 -1.08 26.27 -1.91
N ARG A 100 -1.90 25.59 -2.71
CA ARG A 100 -1.71 24.18 -3.10
C ARG A 100 -0.38 23.96 -3.83
N ALA A 101 -0.02 24.87 -4.74
CA ALA A 101 1.24 24.79 -5.49
C ALA A 101 2.48 24.87 -4.60
N ARG A 102 2.38 25.46 -3.39
CA ARG A 102 3.47 25.56 -2.41
C ARG A 102 3.67 24.30 -1.56
N LEU A 103 2.77 23.33 -1.63
CA LEU A 103 2.81 22.10 -0.84
C LEU A 103 3.48 20.93 -1.57
N LYS A 104 3.93 21.14 -2.82
CA LYS A 104 4.65 20.12 -3.59
C LYS A 104 6.15 20.30 -3.41
N GLU A 105 6.85 19.16 -3.28
CA GLU A 105 8.26 18.97 -2.86
C GLU A 105 8.32 18.86 -1.31
N ALA A 106 8.46 17.70 -0.65
CA ALA A 106 9.45 16.67 -0.94
C ALA A 106 9.22 15.27 -0.30
N GLU A 107 8.14 14.98 0.46
CA GLU A 107 8.06 13.68 1.17
C GLU A 107 6.70 12.95 1.15
N ALA A 108 5.60 13.58 0.71
CA ALA A 108 4.27 12.94 0.71
C ALA A 108 4.10 11.79 -0.31
N ASP A 109 4.87 11.80 -1.40
CA ASP A 109 4.74 10.84 -2.51
C ASP A 109 5.17 9.40 -2.16
N LEU A 110 5.89 9.19 -1.03
CA LEU A 110 6.38 7.85 -0.67
C LEU A 110 5.32 6.98 0.05
N PHE A 111 4.32 7.60 0.69
CA PHE A 111 3.35 6.89 1.53
C PHE A 111 1.89 7.35 1.35
N ASP A 112 1.64 8.57 0.87
CA ASP A 112 0.29 9.05 0.56
C ASP A 112 0.15 9.23 -0.95
N THR A 113 -0.08 8.10 -1.63
CA THR A 113 -0.30 8.11 -3.07
C THR A 113 -1.79 8.00 -3.36
N ASP A 114 -2.26 8.89 -4.22
CA ASP A 114 -3.59 8.85 -4.82
C ASP A 114 -3.71 7.71 -5.85
N HIS A 115 -2.84 6.71 -5.82
CA HIS A 115 -2.85 5.57 -6.73
C HIS A 115 -3.66 4.41 -6.13
N ILE A 116 -4.27 3.58 -6.99
CA ILE A 116 -5.18 2.51 -6.58
C ILE A 116 -4.48 1.44 -5.74
N GLY A 117 -3.28 1.01 -6.14
CA GLY A 117 -2.50 0.03 -5.40
C GLY A 117 -2.93 -1.39 -5.72
N LEU A 118 -3.11 -2.18 -4.67
CA LEU A 118 -3.59 -3.54 -4.80
C LEU A 118 -5.09 -3.57 -5.17
N GLU A 119 -5.40 -4.17 -6.31
CA GLU A 119 -6.73 -4.73 -6.57
C GLU A 119 -6.67 -6.25 -6.64
N VAL A 120 -7.72 -6.90 -6.15
CA VAL A 120 -7.86 -8.36 -6.25
C VAL A 120 -8.99 -8.66 -7.21
N TYR A 121 -8.70 -9.48 -8.22
CA TYR A 121 -9.66 -9.97 -9.19
C TYR A 121 -9.90 -11.46 -8.96
N ARG A 122 -11.13 -11.89 -9.24
CA ARG A 122 -11.56 -13.28 -9.12
C ARG A 122 -12.27 -13.72 -10.40
N SER A 123 -11.99 -14.94 -10.82
CA SER A 123 -12.76 -15.70 -11.80
C SER A 123 -13.30 -16.95 -11.12
N ASP A 124 -14.52 -17.35 -11.46
CA ASP A 124 -15.16 -18.60 -11.03
C ASP A 124 -15.31 -19.59 -12.20
N ASP A 125 -14.63 -19.34 -13.32
CA ASP A 125 -14.73 -20.10 -14.57
C ASP A 125 -13.36 -20.27 -15.26
N ALA A 126 -12.34 -20.60 -14.46
CA ALA A 126 -10.99 -20.90 -14.90
C ALA A 126 -10.31 -19.78 -15.71
N GLY A 127 -10.68 -18.53 -15.43
CA GLY A 127 -10.12 -17.32 -16.03
C GLY A 127 -10.85 -16.81 -17.27
N ALA A 128 -12.01 -17.35 -17.63
CA ALA A 128 -12.79 -16.86 -18.78
C ALA A 128 -13.40 -15.47 -18.50
N HIS A 129 -13.98 -15.27 -17.32
CA HIS A 129 -14.54 -14.01 -16.86
C HIS A 129 -13.98 -13.61 -15.51
N TRP A 130 -13.65 -12.33 -15.37
CA TRP A 130 -13.07 -11.76 -14.17
C TRP A 130 -13.93 -10.63 -13.63
N ALA A 131 -13.99 -10.52 -12.32
CA ALA A 131 -14.57 -9.39 -11.61
C ALA A 131 -13.64 -8.95 -10.49
N ARG A 132 -13.64 -7.66 -10.17
CA ARG A 132 -12.99 -7.17 -8.97
C ARG A 132 -13.65 -7.78 -7.73
N ALA A 133 -12.84 -8.35 -6.85
CA ALA A 133 -13.28 -9.02 -5.63
C ALA A 133 -13.37 -8.04 -4.45
N ASN A 134 -12.39 -7.15 -4.26
CA ASN A 134 -12.36 -6.25 -3.11
C ASN A 134 -13.46 -5.18 -3.17
N SER A 135 -14.16 -5.01 -2.04
CA SER A 135 -15.28 -4.08 -1.91
C SER A 135 -14.83 -2.65 -1.59
N LYS A 136 -13.63 -2.51 -1.03
CA LYS A 136 -13.00 -1.25 -0.64
C LYS A 136 -11.56 -1.18 -1.19
N PRO A 137 -11.00 0.02 -1.39
CA PRO A 137 -9.59 0.19 -1.75
C PRO A 137 -8.64 -0.46 -0.73
N LEU A 138 -7.59 -1.14 -1.21
CA LEU A 138 -6.57 -1.81 -0.38
C LEU A 138 -5.25 -1.00 -0.38
N ARG A 139 -5.34 0.23 0.12
CA ARG A 139 -4.33 1.27 -0.07
C ARG A 139 -3.05 1.06 0.74
N GLU A 140 -3.18 0.42 1.88
CA GLU A 140 -2.10 0.22 2.85
C GLU A 140 -1.48 -1.17 2.69
N VAL A 141 -1.24 -1.63 1.45
CA VAL A 141 -0.68 -2.96 1.19
C VAL A 141 0.50 -2.87 0.23
N TYR A 142 0.29 -2.28 -0.95
CA TYR A 142 1.36 -2.11 -1.93
C TYR A 142 2.08 -0.77 -1.84
N TYR A 143 1.38 0.31 -1.43
CA TYR A 143 1.87 1.68 -1.65
C TYR A 143 2.43 1.78 -3.08
N THR A 144 3.63 2.33 -3.28
CA THR A 144 4.28 2.40 -4.59
C THR A 144 5.15 1.17 -4.94
N TYR A 145 5.05 0.09 -4.15
CA TYR A 145 5.92 -1.09 -4.22
C TYR A 145 5.19 -2.36 -4.69
N GLY A 146 4.07 -2.25 -5.39
CA GLY A 146 3.35 -3.44 -5.89
C GLY A 146 4.18 -4.34 -6.81
N TYR A 147 5.14 -3.76 -7.54
CA TYR A 147 6.16 -4.50 -8.30
C TYR A 147 7.01 -5.44 -7.44
N TYR A 148 7.16 -5.15 -6.15
CA TYR A 148 7.97 -5.90 -5.20
C TYR A 148 7.18 -7.06 -4.56
N PHE A 149 5.92 -6.81 -4.23
CA PHE A 149 5.00 -7.77 -3.61
C PHE A 149 4.38 -8.74 -4.61
N GLY A 150 3.35 -8.31 -5.34
CA GLY A 150 2.70 -9.04 -6.42
C GLY A 150 2.39 -10.52 -6.16
N GLN A 151 2.20 -10.94 -4.90
CA GLN A 151 1.93 -12.33 -4.52
C GLN A 151 0.53 -12.45 -3.90
N ILE A 152 -0.17 -13.50 -4.31
CA ILE A 152 -1.47 -13.93 -3.79
C ILE A 152 -1.43 -15.44 -3.56
N ARG A 153 -2.10 -15.92 -2.51
CA ARG A 153 -2.21 -17.34 -2.15
C ARG A 153 -3.65 -17.66 -1.76
N VAL A 154 -4.13 -18.84 -2.12
CA VAL A 154 -5.44 -19.35 -1.69
C VAL A 154 -5.22 -20.49 -0.71
N ALA A 155 -6.02 -20.57 0.34
CA ALA A 155 -5.94 -21.68 1.26
C ALA A 155 -6.30 -22.99 0.53
N PRO A 156 -5.53 -24.07 0.76
CA PRO A 156 -5.74 -25.33 0.05
C PRO A 156 -7.06 -26.03 0.45
N ASP A 157 -7.60 -25.72 1.62
CA ASP A 157 -8.85 -26.27 2.17
C ASP A 157 -10.09 -25.38 1.92
N ASP A 158 -9.92 -24.12 1.53
CA ASP A 158 -11.00 -23.14 1.42
C ASP A 158 -10.73 -22.09 0.35
N ALA A 159 -11.45 -22.18 -0.78
CA ALA A 159 -11.32 -21.25 -1.89
C ALA A 159 -11.73 -19.81 -1.56
N GLN A 160 -12.45 -19.57 -0.45
CA GLN A 160 -12.83 -18.23 0.00
C GLN A 160 -11.74 -17.60 0.88
N ARG A 161 -10.76 -18.37 1.36
CA ARG A 161 -9.67 -17.87 2.18
C ARG A 161 -8.46 -17.54 1.31
N VAL A 162 -8.16 -16.25 1.20
CA VAL A 162 -7.15 -15.72 0.28
C VAL A 162 -6.21 -14.79 1.03
N TYR A 163 -4.93 -14.85 0.73
CA TYR A 163 -3.87 -14.07 1.35
C TYR A 163 -3.15 -13.26 0.29
N VAL A 164 -2.83 -12.00 0.60
CA VAL A 164 -1.98 -11.16 -0.24
C VAL A 164 -0.83 -10.65 0.61
N GLN A 165 0.39 -10.83 0.11
CA GLN A 165 1.61 -10.33 0.75
C GLN A 165 1.81 -8.85 0.41
N GLY A 166 2.35 -8.08 1.34
CA GLY A 166 2.50 -6.63 1.24
C GLY A 166 2.99 -6.03 2.56
N MET A 167 2.78 -4.73 2.74
CA MET A 167 3.00 -3.98 3.98
C MET A 167 1.67 -3.44 4.54
N PRO A 168 0.80 -4.30 5.10
CA PRO A 168 1.12 -5.65 5.59
C PRO A 168 0.60 -6.80 4.74
N MET A 169 0.90 -8.04 5.16
CA MET A 169 0.15 -9.20 4.68
C MET A 169 -1.30 -9.13 5.19
N ILE A 170 -2.25 -9.36 4.28
CA ILE A 170 -3.68 -9.35 4.55
C ILE A 170 -4.32 -10.69 4.18
N VAL A 171 -5.42 -11.02 4.86
CA VAL A 171 -6.25 -12.20 4.61
C VAL A 171 -7.71 -11.80 4.41
N SER A 172 -8.37 -12.46 3.47
CA SER A 172 -9.82 -12.46 3.29
C SER A 172 -10.35 -13.86 3.60
N ASN A 173 -11.53 -13.94 4.21
CA ASN A 173 -12.27 -15.20 4.43
C ASN A 173 -13.62 -15.23 3.68
N ASP A 174 -13.84 -14.28 2.77
CA ASP A 174 -15.10 -14.11 2.03
C ASP A 174 -14.88 -13.97 0.52
N GLY A 175 -13.79 -14.56 0.04
CA GLY A 175 -13.45 -14.64 -1.36
C GLY A 175 -12.89 -13.36 -1.94
N GLY A 176 -12.23 -12.54 -1.10
CA GLY A 176 -11.56 -11.30 -1.47
C GLY A 176 -12.39 -10.04 -1.30
N LYS A 177 -13.58 -10.10 -0.66
CA LYS A 177 -14.47 -8.94 -0.52
C LYS A 177 -14.03 -8.02 0.61
N THR A 178 -13.75 -8.60 1.77
CA THR A 178 -13.24 -7.92 2.97
C THR A 178 -11.91 -8.52 3.41
N TRP A 179 -11.07 -7.69 4.03
CA TRP A 179 -9.69 -8.03 4.35
C TRP A 179 -9.33 -7.58 5.76
N THR A 180 -8.48 -8.36 6.42
CA THR A 180 -7.90 -8.06 7.73
C THR A 180 -6.39 -8.29 7.69
N GLY A 181 -5.61 -7.46 8.39
CA GLY A 181 -4.16 -7.65 8.51
C GLY A 181 -3.81 -8.89 9.33
N LEU A 182 -2.71 -9.55 8.97
CA LEU A 182 -2.21 -10.77 9.61
C LEU A 182 -0.84 -10.56 10.31
N ASN A 183 -0.55 -9.32 10.68
CA ASN A 183 0.71 -8.97 11.36
C ASN A 183 0.77 -9.49 12.79
N ALA A 184 1.99 -9.78 13.25
CA ALA A 184 2.30 -9.94 14.66
C ALA A 184 3.41 -8.96 15.10
N PRO A 185 3.41 -8.48 16.37
CA PRO A 185 4.39 -7.48 16.86
C PRO A 185 5.86 -7.87 16.73
N ASN A 186 6.15 -9.17 16.66
CA ASN A 186 7.50 -9.73 16.57
C ASN A 186 7.94 -10.03 15.12
N MET A 187 7.13 -9.64 14.13
CA MET A 187 7.43 -9.82 12.72
C MET A 187 7.81 -8.51 12.06
N HIS A 188 8.66 -8.60 11.03
CA HIS A 188 8.81 -7.49 10.10
C HIS A 188 7.51 -7.30 9.31
N VAL A 189 7.19 -6.05 9.00
CA VAL A 189 5.91 -5.67 8.36
C VAL A 189 5.88 -5.89 6.85
N ASP A 190 7.03 -6.21 6.26
CA ASP A 190 7.28 -6.28 4.81
C ASP A 190 7.34 -7.75 4.35
N TYR A 191 6.25 -8.26 3.77
CA TYR A 191 6.06 -9.67 3.43
C TYR A 191 6.24 -9.91 1.93
N HIS A 192 7.01 -10.92 1.54
CA HIS A 192 7.30 -11.25 0.13
C HIS A 192 6.73 -12.58 -0.34
N ASP A 193 6.58 -13.54 0.57
CA ASP A 193 6.05 -14.85 0.23
C ASP A 193 5.33 -15.49 1.42
N LEU A 194 4.42 -16.39 1.08
CA LEU A 194 3.68 -17.22 2.02
C LEU A 194 3.54 -18.62 1.43
N LEU A 195 4.00 -19.60 2.20
CA LEU A 195 3.78 -21.02 1.93
C LEU A 195 2.75 -21.53 2.93
N ILE A 196 1.71 -22.19 2.40
CA ILE A 196 0.66 -22.82 3.19
C ILE A 196 0.80 -24.32 3.03
N ASP A 197 0.91 -25.04 4.14
CA ASP A 197 0.98 -26.49 4.09
C ASP A 197 -0.35 -27.08 3.59
N PRO A 198 -0.36 -27.83 2.47
CA PRO A 198 -1.58 -28.41 1.91
C PRO A 198 -2.24 -29.46 2.81
N ALA A 199 -1.47 -30.16 3.64
CA ALA A 199 -2.00 -31.16 4.56
C ALA A 199 -2.49 -30.54 5.88
N PHE A 200 -1.88 -29.43 6.30
CA PHE A 200 -2.19 -28.74 7.55
C PHE A 200 -2.24 -27.22 7.34
N PRO A 201 -3.33 -26.66 6.80
CA PRO A 201 -3.38 -25.27 6.31
C PRO A 201 -3.12 -24.18 7.36
N ARG A 202 -3.21 -24.54 8.65
CA ARG A 202 -2.84 -23.65 9.77
C ARG A 202 -1.33 -23.56 9.99
N ARG A 203 -0.54 -24.46 9.40
CA ARG A 203 0.92 -24.43 9.35
C ARG A 203 1.37 -23.64 8.13
N MET A 204 2.02 -22.51 8.36
CA MET A 204 2.34 -21.54 7.32
C MET A 204 3.75 -21.00 7.52
N LEU A 205 4.48 -20.74 6.44
CA LEU A 205 5.77 -20.03 6.48
C LEU A 205 5.65 -18.71 5.75
N ALA A 206 6.04 -17.62 6.39
CA ALA A 206 6.10 -16.29 5.81
C ALA A 206 7.57 -15.89 5.60
N ALA A 207 7.87 -15.35 4.42
CA ALA A 207 9.15 -14.72 4.13
C ALA A 207 8.98 -13.21 4.19
N THR A 208 9.79 -12.55 5.01
CA THR A 208 9.77 -11.09 5.20
C THR A 208 11.19 -10.52 5.10
N ASP A 209 11.32 -9.20 5.00
CA ASP A 209 12.62 -8.51 5.09
C ASP A 209 13.37 -8.78 6.40
N GLY A 210 12.66 -9.10 7.49
CA GLY A 210 13.27 -9.48 8.77
C GLY A 210 13.65 -10.96 8.89
N GLY A 211 13.44 -11.74 7.83
CA GLY A 211 13.71 -13.17 7.78
C GLY A 211 12.45 -14.05 7.72
N PRO A 212 12.62 -15.38 7.77
CA PRO A 212 11.53 -16.35 7.74
C PRO A 212 10.84 -16.52 9.09
N TYR A 213 9.52 -16.72 9.06
CA TYR A 213 8.69 -16.98 10.22
C TYR A 213 7.77 -18.18 9.97
N ILE A 214 7.45 -18.94 11.01
CA ILE A 214 6.49 -20.04 10.95
C ILE A 214 5.31 -19.80 11.90
N SER A 215 4.11 -20.10 11.42
CA SER A 215 2.89 -20.17 12.22
C SER A 215 2.35 -21.60 12.22
N TYR A 216 1.69 -21.99 13.31
CA TYR A 216 0.98 -23.26 13.45
C TYR A 216 -0.53 -23.08 13.71
N ASP A 217 -1.01 -21.83 13.73
CA ASP A 217 -2.38 -21.50 14.11
C ASP A 217 -3.13 -20.68 13.05
N GLY A 218 -2.62 -20.61 11.83
CA GLY A 218 -3.22 -19.86 10.72
C GLY A 218 -2.78 -18.40 10.67
N GLY A 219 -1.61 -18.09 11.22
CA GLY A 219 -1.00 -16.76 11.23
C GLY A 219 -1.45 -15.84 12.35
N GLN A 220 -2.04 -16.39 13.42
CA GLN A 220 -2.37 -15.61 14.62
C GLN A 220 -1.12 -15.35 15.46
N HIS A 221 -0.24 -16.36 15.54
CA HIS A 221 1.07 -16.25 16.16
C HIS A 221 2.16 -16.78 15.25
N TRP A 222 3.33 -16.17 15.36
CA TRP A 222 4.49 -16.44 14.51
C TRP A 222 5.77 -16.60 15.32
N GLN A 223 6.54 -17.62 14.97
CA GLN A 223 7.87 -17.89 15.52
C GLN A 223 8.92 -17.52 14.48
N ALA A 224 9.89 -16.69 14.87
CA ALA A 224 11.03 -16.37 14.03
C ALA A 224 11.91 -17.61 13.81
N LEU A 225 12.35 -17.83 12.58
CA LEU A 225 13.26 -18.90 12.19
C LEU A 225 14.69 -18.38 11.89
N ASN A 226 15.04 -17.21 12.42
CA ASN A 226 16.31 -16.49 12.22
C ASN A 226 17.53 -17.16 12.89
N ALA A 227 17.55 -18.49 12.98
CA ALA A 227 18.69 -19.25 13.49
C ALA A 227 19.84 -19.38 12.46
N GLN A 228 19.60 -18.99 11.21
CA GLN A 228 20.54 -19.07 10.10
C GLN A 228 20.80 -17.67 9.55
N ALA A 229 22.04 -17.38 9.14
CA ALA A 229 22.36 -16.13 8.46
C ALA A 229 21.67 -16.11 7.09
N VAL A 230 20.59 -15.35 7.00
CA VAL A 230 19.88 -15.07 5.75
C VAL A 230 20.27 -13.67 5.26
N GLY A 231 20.50 -13.53 3.97
CA GLY A 231 20.89 -12.28 3.32
C GLY A 231 19.90 -11.91 2.25
N GLN A 232 19.50 -10.65 2.22
CA GLN A 232 18.69 -10.10 1.15
C GLN A 232 19.57 -9.46 0.09
N PHE A 233 19.32 -9.78 -1.17
CA PHE A 233 20.06 -9.25 -2.31
C PHE A 233 19.25 -8.20 -3.05
N TYR A 234 19.67 -6.95 -2.95
CA TYR A 234 19.09 -5.86 -3.72
C TYR A 234 19.92 -5.58 -4.98
N ARG A 235 19.22 -5.36 -6.09
CA ARG A 235 19.83 -4.76 -7.29
C ARG A 235 19.84 -3.26 -7.12
N SER A 236 21.01 -2.66 -6.89
CA SER A 236 21.17 -1.20 -6.98
C SER A 236 21.93 -0.85 -8.25
N ALA A 237 21.47 0.21 -8.92
CA ALA A 237 22.17 0.83 -10.04
C ALA A 237 22.52 2.26 -9.63
N THR A 238 23.80 2.57 -9.52
CA THR A 238 24.27 3.93 -9.33
C THR A 238 24.73 4.47 -10.69
N ILE A 239 24.11 5.58 -11.12
CA ILE A 239 24.56 6.30 -12.31
C ILE A 239 25.63 7.29 -11.85
N SER A 240 26.91 6.94 -12.06
CA SER A 240 27.98 7.92 -12.06
C SER A 240 28.13 8.46 -13.48
N PRO A 241 28.19 9.80 -13.70
CA PRO A 241 28.38 10.39 -15.03
C PRO A 241 29.63 9.93 -15.78
N SER A 242 30.55 9.24 -15.10
CA SER A 242 31.86 8.85 -15.66
C SER A 242 32.18 7.35 -15.65
N ARG A 243 31.30 6.47 -15.12
CA ARG A 243 31.43 5.00 -15.19
C ARG A 243 30.18 4.31 -14.65
N SER A 244 29.57 3.41 -15.43
CA SER A 244 28.56 2.49 -14.93
C SER A 244 29.24 1.41 -14.08
N MET A 245 28.88 1.32 -12.80
CA MET A 245 29.26 0.21 -11.93
C MET A 245 27.98 -0.34 -11.30
N CYS A 246 27.76 -1.65 -11.41
CA CYS A 246 26.64 -2.33 -10.75
C CYS A 246 27.16 -2.89 -9.43
N THR A 247 26.57 -2.51 -8.30
CA THR A 247 26.92 -3.03 -6.98
C THR A 247 25.72 -3.80 -6.42
N ALA A 248 25.93 -4.98 -5.85
CA ALA A 248 24.92 -5.66 -5.05
C ALA A 248 25.13 -5.28 -3.58
N VAL A 249 24.07 -4.88 -2.87
CA VAL A 249 24.10 -4.63 -1.43
C VAL A 249 23.48 -5.83 -0.73
N CYS A 250 24.23 -6.44 0.20
CA CYS A 250 23.75 -7.52 1.05
C CYS A 250 23.51 -6.96 2.46
N ARG A 251 22.27 -7.09 2.96
CA ARG A 251 21.97 -6.87 4.38
C ARG A 251 21.82 -8.25 5.02
N THR A 252 22.71 -8.57 5.96
CA THR A 252 22.61 -9.78 6.80
C THR A 252 21.88 -9.42 8.08
N THR A 253 20.79 -10.14 8.41
CA THR A 253 20.20 -10.10 9.75
C THR A 253 20.96 -11.10 10.64
N ALA A 254 21.44 -10.64 11.80
CA ALA A 254 22.07 -11.45 12.84
C ALA A 254 21.14 -11.57 14.05
#